data_AF-A0A7C6HXK6-F1
#
_entry.id   AF-A0A7C6HXK6-F1
#
_cell.length_a   1.000
_cell.length_b   1.000
_cell.length_c   1.000
_cell.angle_alpha   90.00
_cell.angle_beta   90.00
_cell.angle_gamma   90.00
#
_symmetry.space_group_name_H-M   'P 1'
#
loop_
_entity.id
_entity.type
_entity.pdbx_description
1 polymer ?
#
loop_
_entity_poly.entity_id
_entity_poly.type
_entity_poly.pdbx_seq_one_letter_code
_entity_poly.pdbx_strand_id
1 'polypeptide(L)'
;MKRCLTFIFLILSILLVTACTKKVEINVSEKEITIEIGQKKTLEIETSRKVKLQYESTDKKIVEVEKGVITGVGIGSAKIVVTYDEFREEINVTVTEKIFTVTFIPDEENLHLLTRVEVENGKLVRVMIPKKKGKEFVAWYLDGEVFSFKTPITSDIILVAGWMNEKKKISFNTNPPMDPVYITEGNEYYLPVIEREFYILERWAYFEDGNLVPLDNSFIVTKDIELIPIWIPNFYKITFDTQGGKNIETAKVKKGEVSNYQVFQVAEKEGKVFQYWGYYEGEELIKVYLDQVITITEDLTLIAFYE
;
A
#
# COMPACT_ATOMS: atom_id res chain seq x y z
N MET A 1 -20.43 19.34 -125.72
CA MET A 1 -19.71 18.09 -125.37
C MET A 1 -18.31 18.45 -124.88
N LYS A 2 -17.88 17.76 -123.83
CA LYS A 2 -16.79 18.09 -122.88
C LYS A 2 -15.39 18.25 -123.49
N ARG A 3 -14.59 19.16 -122.93
CA ARG A 3 -13.12 19.05 -122.78
C ARG A 3 -12.56 20.11 -121.80
N CYS A 4 -11.68 19.65 -120.89
CA CYS A 4 -10.64 20.39 -120.13
C CYS A 4 -11.08 21.61 -119.30
N LEU A 5 -10.48 22.02 -118.18
CA LEU A 5 -9.13 21.84 -117.66
C LEU A 5 -9.16 22.15 -116.15
N THR A 6 -8.33 21.41 -115.43
CA THR A 6 -7.95 21.49 -114.01
C THR A 6 -7.65 22.89 -113.44
N PHE A 7 -8.00 23.12 -112.16
CA PHE A 7 -7.26 24.03 -111.28
C PHE A 7 -6.97 23.34 -109.94
N ILE A 8 -5.68 23.21 -109.68
CA ILE A 8 -5.05 22.72 -108.45
C ILE A 8 -5.19 23.80 -107.37
N PHE A 9 -5.62 23.43 -106.17
CA PHE A 9 -5.35 24.23 -104.97
C PHE A 9 -4.71 23.36 -103.88
N LEU A 10 -3.55 23.84 -103.48
CA LEU A 10 -2.57 23.30 -102.56
C LEU A 10 -3.17 23.17 -101.14
N ILE A 11 -3.37 21.95 -100.65
CA ILE A 11 -3.68 21.70 -99.23
C ILE A 11 -2.34 21.59 -98.50
N LEU A 12 -1.95 22.67 -97.82
CA LEU A 12 -0.83 22.72 -96.90
C LEU A 12 -1.16 21.80 -95.71
N SER A 13 -0.72 20.54 -95.76
CA SER A 13 -0.82 19.63 -94.63
C SER A 13 0.18 20.08 -93.56
N ILE A 14 -0.32 20.75 -92.52
CA ILE A 14 0.41 20.98 -91.29
C ILE A 14 0.64 19.60 -90.66
N LEU A 15 1.84 19.07 -90.88
CA LEU A 15 2.35 17.88 -90.23
C LEU A 15 2.56 18.24 -88.75
N LEU A 16 1.56 17.97 -87.91
CA LEU A 16 1.73 17.94 -86.45
C LEU A 16 2.66 16.77 -86.14
N VAL A 17 3.96 17.05 -86.03
CA VAL A 17 4.92 16.11 -85.45
C VAL A 17 4.59 16.04 -83.97
N THR A 18 3.73 15.10 -83.59
CA THR A 18 3.54 14.72 -82.20
C THR A 18 4.83 14.05 -81.74
N ALA A 19 5.72 14.84 -81.15
CA ALA A 19 6.81 14.32 -80.36
C ALA A 19 6.17 13.52 -79.21
N CYS A 20 6.14 12.19 -79.34
CA CYS A 20 5.73 11.30 -78.26
C CYS A 20 6.82 11.35 -77.19
N THR A 21 6.70 12.30 -76.26
CA THR A 21 7.51 12.33 -75.05
C THR A 21 7.05 11.19 -74.16
N LYS A 22 7.94 10.22 -73.89
CA LYS A 22 7.64 9.11 -72.98
C LYS A 22 7.19 9.68 -71.62
N LYS A 23 5.94 9.41 -71.22
CA LYS A 23 5.34 9.92 -69.98
C LYS A 23 6.14 9.39 -68.78
N VAL A 24 6.27 10.21 -67.73
CA VAL A 24 6.93 9.78 -66.49
C VAL A 24 5.99 8.82 -65.78
N GLU A 25 6.50 7.63 -65.45
CA GLU A 25 5.79 6.67 -64.61
C GLU A 25 6.11 7.06 -63.16
N ILE A 26 5.07 7.26 -62.35
CA ILE A 26 5.15 7.63 -60.95
C ILE A 26 4.40 6.56 -60.17
N ASN A 27 5.07 5.95 -59.20
CA ASN A 27 4.49 4.93 -58.33
C ASN A 27 4.58 5.40 -56.87
N VAL A 28 3.45 5.37 -56.16
CA VAL A 28 3.37 5.73 -54.75
C VAL A 28 3.22 4.44 -53.95
N SER A 29 4.26 4.06 -53.19
CA SER A 29 4.33 2.76 -52.51
C SER A 29 3.31 2.63 -51.38
N GLU A 30 3.09 3.71 -50.62
CA GLU A 30 2.15 3.74 -49.50
C GLU A 30 1.07 4.80 -49.72
N LYS A 31 -0.20 4.39 -49.73
CA LYS A 31 -1.35 5.30 -49.84
C LYS A 31 -1.98 5.67 -48.50
N GLU A 32 -1.64 4.95 -47.44
CA GLU A 32 -2.08 5.20 -46.07
C GLU A 32 -0.87 5.13 -45.14
N ILE A 33 -0.64 6.19 -44.39
CA ILE A 33 0.53 6.35 -43.54
C ILE A 33 0.09 6.79 -42.15
N THR A 34 0.57 6.08 -41.13
CA THR A 34 0.42 6.52 -39.74
C THR A 34 1.77 6.94 -39.19
N ILE A 35 1.81 8.12 -38.58
CA ILE A 35 2.99 8.65 -37.87
C ILE A 35 2.59 9.16 -36.48
N GLU A 36 3.54 9.23 -35.57
CA GLU A 36 3.37 9.91 -34.28
C GLU A 36 3.54 11.43 -34.44
N ILE A 37 2.93 12.20 -33.54
CA ILE A 37 3.17 13.64 -33.46
C ILE A 37 4.68 13.94 -33.30
N GLY A 38 5.19 14.86 -34.14
CA GLY A 38 6.61 15.22 -34.22
C GLY A 38 7.48 14.25 -35.03
N GLN A 39 6.98 13.07 -35.40
CA GLN A 39 7.73 12.13 -36.23
C GLN A 39 7.86 12.64 -37.66
N LYS A 40 9.02 12.37 -38.28
CA LYS A 40 9.27 12.61 -39.70
C LYS A 40 9.32 11.29 -40.44
N LYS A 41 8.70 11.24 -41.63
CA LYS A 41 8.78 10.09 -42.56
C LYS A 41 9.00 10.60 -43.97
N THR A 42 9.84 9.91 -44.75
CA THR A 42 10.00 10.22 -46.17
C THR A 42 8.97 9.42 -46.95
N LEU A 43 8.24 10.08 -47.85
CA LEU A 43 7.31 9.42 -48.77
C LEU A 43 8.10 8.59 -49.78
N GLU A 44 7.75 7.32 -49.91
CA GLU A 44 8.33 6.41 -50.88
C GLU A 44 7.60 6.55 -52.22
N ILE A 45 8.16 7.39 -53.10
CA ILE A 45 7.61 7.65 -54.44
C ILE A 45 8.69 7.39 -55.47
N GLU A 46 8.46 6.37 -56.30
CA GLU A 46 9.35 6.00 -57.39
C GLU A 46 8.96 6.71 -58.67
N THR A 47 9.96 7.15 -59.44
CA THR A 47 9.74 7.82 -60.72
C THR A 47 10.67 7.22 -61.76
N SER A 48 10.18 7.00 -62.99
CA SER A 48 10.99 6.38 -64.05
C SER A 48 12.17 7.24 -64.54
N ARG A 49 12.23 8.51 -64.11
CA ARG A 49 13.36 9.43 -64.27
C ARG A 49 13.33 10.50 -63.19
N LYS A 50 14.47 11.14 -62.90
CA LYS A 50 14.56 12.21 -61.91
C LYS A 50 13.65 13.40 -62.29
N VAL A 51 12.63 13.65 -61.47
CA VAL A 51 11.70 14.77 -61.61
C VAL A 51 11.56 15.52 -60.29
N LYS A 52 11.10 16.77 -60.35
CA LYS A 52 10.76 17.57 -59.18
C LYS A 52 9.24 17.46 -58.95
N LEU A 53 8.86 16.58 -58.03
CA LEU A 53 7.47 16.43 -57.60
C LEU A 53 7.04 17.65 -56.76
N GLN A 54 5.76 18.00 -56.83
CA GLN A 54 5.13 18.99 -55.96
C GLN A 54 4.30 18.27 -54.89
N TYR A 55 4.32 18.83 -53.68
CA TYR A 55 3.65 18.28 -52.52
C TYR A 55 2.82 19.36 -51.85
N GLU A 56 1.59 19.02 -51.49
CA GLU A 56 0.72 19.89 -50.73
C GLU A 56 -0.03 19.09 -49.67
N SER A 57 -0.05 19.60 -48.44
CA SER A 57 -0.90 19.05 -47.39
C SER A 57 -2.27 19.71 -47.43
N THR A 58 -3.33 18.92 -47.30
CA THR A 58 -4.70 19.43 -47.17
C THR A 58 -4.95 20.11 -45.82
N ASP A 59 -4.18 19.76 -44.78
CA ASP A 59 -4.20 20.44 -43.48
C ASP A 59 -2.82 20.43 -42.82
N LYS A 60 -2.13 21.57 -42.93
CA LYS A 60 -0.79 21.78 -42.33
C LYS A 60 -0.78 21.79 -40.81
N LYS A 61 -1.94 21.96 -40.15
CA LYS A 61 -2.02 21.84 -38.68
C LYS A 61 -1.92 20.40 -38.22
N ILE A 62 -2.22 19.44 -39.10
CA ILE A 62 -2.13 18.00 -38.83
C ILE A 62 -0.80 17.45 -39.35
N VAL A 63 -0.48 17.67 -40.64
CA VAL A 63 0.74 17.16 -41.27
C VAL A 63 1.35 18.18 -42.21
N GLU A 64 2.65 18.42 -42.08
CA GLU A 64 3.43 19.22 -43.02
C GLU A 64 4.23 18.33 -43.97
N VAL A 65 4.54 18.83 -45.17
CA VAL A 65 5.39 18.14 -46.14
C VAL A 65 6.42 19.10 -46.74
N GLU A 66 7.70 18.76 -46.65
CA GLU A 66 8.79 19.48 -47.32
C GLU A 66 9.64 18.50 -48.12
N LYS A 67 9.73 18.70 -49.44
CA LYS A 67 10.57 17.88 -50.35
C LYS A 67 10.35 16.37 -50.20
N GLY A 68 9.09 15.97 -50.00
CA GLY A 68 8.71 14.56 -49.82
C GLY A 68 8.90 14.02 -48.39
N VAL A 69 9.36 14.83 -47.42
CA VAL A 69 9.41 14.45 -46.01
C VAL A 69 8.18 15.01 -45.30
N ILE A 70 7.33 14.14 -44.78
CA ILE A 70 6.17 14.51 -43.96
C ILE A 70 6.59 14.63 -42.49
N THR A 71 5.98 15.58 -41.77
CA THR A 71 6.15 15.77 -40.32
C THR A 71 4.76 15.84 -39.66
N GLY A 72 4.53 15.04 -38.63
CA GLY A 72 3.29 15.12 -37.84
C GLY A 72 3.28 16.36 -36.96
N VAL A 73 2.29 17.24 -37.12
CA VAL A 73 2.17 18.52 -36.40
C VAL A 73 1.06 18.48 -35.36
N GLY A 74 -0.07 17.85 -35.69
CA GLY A 74 -1.25 17.78 -34.81
C GLY A 74 -2.00 16.47 -35.01
N ILE A 75 -2.61 15.98 -33.94
CA ILE A 75 -3.34 14.70 -33.95
C ILE A 75 -4.57 14.80 -34.85
N GLY A 76 -4.77 13.81 -35.71
CA GLY A 76 -5.88 13.77 -36.66
C GLY A 76 -5.48 13.16 -38.00
N SER A 77 -6.33 13.36 -39.01
CA SER A 77 -6.09 12.84 -40.36
C SER A 77 -6.11 13.96 -41.39
N ALA A 78 -5.16 13.92 -42.31
CA ALA A 78 -5.04 14.83 -43.44
C ALA A 78 -4.52 14.06 -44.67
N LYS A 79 -4.46 14.70 -45.83
CA LYS A 79 -3.92 14.10 -47.04
C LYS A 79 -2.71 14.86 -47.55
N ILE A 80 -1.74 14.13 -48.09
CA ILE A 80 -0.70 14.72 -48.93
C ILE A 80 -1.06 14.49 -50.38
N VAL A 81 -1.21 15.58 -51.11
CA VAL A 81 -1.44 15.58 -52.55
C VAL A 81 -0.08 15.68 -53.24
N VAL A 82 0.22 14.70 -54.07
CA VAL A 82 1.43 14.68 -54.89
C VAL A 82 1.05 14.98 -56.33
N THR A 83 1.70 15.96 -56.95
CA THR A 83 1.42 16.33 -58.34
C THR A 83 2.68 16.41 -59.20
N TYR A 84 2.52 16.02 -60.47
CA TYR A 84 3.51 16.21 -61.53
C TYR A 84 2.81 16.18 -62.90
N ASP A 85 2.85 17.30 -63.63
CA ASP A 85 2.11 17.44 -64.89
C ASP A 85 0.61 17.12 -64.67
N GLU A 86 0.05 16.13 -65.39
CA GLU A 86 -1.34 15.67 -65.18
C GLU A 86 -1.50 14.66 -64.03
N PHE A 87 -0.41 14.13 -63.48
CA PHE A 87 -0.47 13.16 -62.40
C PHE A 87 -0.89 13.83 -61.09
N ARG A 88 -1.86 13.23 -60.41
CA ARG A 88 -2.33 13.62 -59.08
C ARG A 88 -2.70 12.38 -58.29
N GLU A 89 -2.07 12.21 -57.14
CA GLU A 89 -2.40 11.16 -56.18
C GLU A 89 -2.53 11.75 -54.78
N GLU A 90 -3.36 11.11 -53.96
CA GLU A 90 -3.58 11.50 -52.57
C GLU A 90 -3.13 10.37 -51.65
N ILE A 91 -2.34 10.73 -50.64
CA ILE A 91 -1.86 9.82 -49.60
C ILE A 91 -2.56 10.22 -48.31
N ASN A 92 -3.32 9.30 -47.71
CA ASN A 92 -3.93 9.52 -46.41
C ASN A 92 -2.85 9.44 -45.33
N VAL A 93 -2.77 10.46 -44.48
CA VAL A 93 -1.85 10.49 -43.35
C VAL A 93 -2.65 10.68 -42.07
N THR A 94 -2.45 9.77 -41.11
CA THR A 94 -2.98 9.88 -39.76
C THR A 94 -1.84 10.13 -38.79
N VAL A 95 -1.97 11.20 -38.00
CA VAL A 95 -1.04 11.56 -36.94
C VAL A 95 -1.64 11.15 -35.61
N THR A 96 -0.92 10.29 -34.89
CA THR A 96 -1.34 9.70 -33.62
C THR A 96 -0.54 10.28 -32.45
N GLU A 97 -1.05 10.07 -31.24
CA GLU A 97 -0.32 10.43 -30.03
C GLU A 97 0.92 9.55 -29.88
N LYS A 98 1.97 10.16 -29.31
CA LYS A 98 3.11 9.40 -28.84
C LYS A 98 2.78 8.83 -27.47
N ILE A 99 2.76 7.51 -27.35
CA ILE A 99 2.38 6.79 -26.12
C ILE A 99 3.61 6.04 -25.60
N PHE A 100 3.76 6.02 -24.28
CA PHE A 100 4.75 5.22 -23.55
C PHE A 100 4.07 4.25 -22.61
N THR A 101 4.77 3.17 -22.30
CA THR A 101 4.31 2.13 -21.39
C THR A 101 4.96 2.29 -20.02
N VAL A 102 4.13 2.45 -18.99
CA VAL A 102 4.54 2.30 -17.59
C VAL A 102 4.22 0.88 -17.14
N THR A 103 5.25 0.11 -16.81
CA THR A 103 5.11 -1.25 -16.27
C THR A 103 5.23 -1.23 -14.76
N PHE A 104 4.17 -1.58 -14.05
CA PHE A 104 4.13 -1.73 -12.59
C PHE A 104 4.40 -3.19 -12.21
N ILE A 105 5.50 -3.45 -11.51
CA ILE A 105 5.87 -4.76 -10.97
C ILE A 105 5.61 -4.75 -9.45
N PRO A 106 4.45 -5.27 -8.99
CA PRO A 106 4.13 -5.28 -7.56
C PRO A 106 5.02 -6.23 -6.76
N ASP A 107 5.64 -7.20 -7.42
CA ASP A 107 6.50 -8.19 -6.78
C ASP A 107 7.46 -8.79 -7.81
N GLU A 108 8.77 -8.61 -7.62
CA GLU A 108 9.80 -9.05 -8.57
C GLU A 108 9.82 -10.58 -8.73
N GLU A 109 9.43 -11.31 -7.68
CA GLU A 109 9.31 -12.78 -7.72
C GLU A 109 8.04 -13.25 -8.44
N ASN A 110 7.04 -12.37 -8.60
CA ASN A 110 5.73 -12.69 -9.15
C ASN A 110 5.38 -11.78 -10.34
N LEU A 111 6.25 -11.75 -11.36
CA LEU A 111 6.08 -10.91 -12.56
C LEU A 111 4.75 -11.11 -13.30
N HIS A 112 4.07 -12.24 -13.12
CA HIS A 112 2.74 -12.47 -13.69
C HIS A 112 1.66 -11.52 -13.15
N LEU A 113 1.91 -10.84 -12.02
CA LEU A 113 1.03 -9.84 -11.42
C LEU A 113 1.29 -8.42 -11.91
N LEU A 114 2.23 -8.23 -12.85
CA LEU A 114 2.53 -6.89 -13.37
C LEU A 114 1.34 -6.27 -14.09
N THR A 115 1.29 -4.94 -14.09
CA THR A 115 0.29 -4.15 -14.82
C THR A 115 1.00 -3.22 -15.78
N ARG A 116 0.47 -3.08 -17.00
CA ARG A 116 0.97 -2.10 -17.98
C ARG A 116 -0.07 -1.02 -18.20
N VAL A 117 0.39 0.23 -18.23
CA VAL A 117 -0.44 1.39 -18.52
C VAL A 117 0.19 2.18 -19.65
N GLU A 118 -0.60 2.46 -20.67
CA GLU A 118 -0.26 3.37 -21.76
C GLU A 118 -0.50 4.81 -21.30
N VAL A 119 0.50 5.67 -21.50
CA VAL A 119 0.52 7.07 -21.08
C VAL A 119 1.04 7.92 -22.22
N GLU A 120 0.27 8.92 -22.63
CA GLU A 120 0.71 9.93 -23.59
C GLU A 120 2.02 10.63 -23.13
N ASN A 121 2.89 10.94 -24.09
CA ASN A 121 4.13 11.66 -23.88
C ASN A 121 3.89 12.98 -23.11
N GLY A 122 4.62 13.15 -22.01
CA GLY A 122 4.56 14.33 -21.14
C GLY A 122 3.38 14.33 -20.18
N LYS A 123 2.53 13.29 -20.14
CA LYS A 123 1.47 13.16 -19.13
C LYS A 123 1.96 12.45 -17.88
N LEU A 124 1.18 12.58 -16.80
CA LEU A 124 1.40 11.88 -15.54
C LEU A 124 0.68 10.53 -15.56
N VAL A 125 1.31 9.52 -14.97
CA VAL A 125 0.65 8.23 -14.70
C VAL A 125 -0.06 8.27 -13.35
N ARG A 126 -1.20 7.58 -13.23
CA ARG A 126 -1.91 7.44 -11.96
C ARG A 126 -1.19 6.45 -11.04
N VAL A 127 -1.07 6.79 -9.76
CA VAL A 127 -0.55 5.86 -8.74
C VAL A 127 -1.47 4.66 -8.55
N MET A 128 -0.88 3.47 -8.46
CA MET A 128 -1.53 2.24 -8.03
C MET A 128 -0.98 1.84 -6.66
N ILE A 129 -1.82 1.32 -5.78
CA ILE A 129 -1.37 0.83 -4.46
C ILE A 129 -1.60 -0.68 -4.46
N PRO A 130 -0.57 -1.50 -4.70
CA PRO A 130 -0.69 -2.95 -4.71
C PRO A 130 -0.92 -3.47 -3.29
N LYS A 131 -1.41 -4.71 -3.19
CA LYS A 131 -1.53 -5.44 -1.92
C LYS A 131 -0.67 -6.70 -1.98
N LYS A 132 0.13 -6.94 -0.94
CA LYS A 132 0.93 -8.17 -0.77
C LYS A 132 0.74 -8.68 0.66
N LYS A 133 0.41 -9.97 0.81
CA LYS A 133 0.07 -10.56 2.12
C LYS A 133 1.25 -10.43 3.09
N GLY A 134 0.99 -9.92 4.31
CA GLY A 134 2.00 -9.76 5.36
C GLY A 134 2.99 -8.61 5.09
N LYS A 135 2.70 -7.75 4.11
CA LYS A 135 3.57 -6.65 3.70
C LYS A 135 2.77 -5.36 3.52
N GLU A 136 3.30 -4.27 4.02
CA GLU A 136 2.82 -2.91 3.79
C GLU A 136 3.55 -2.28 2.60
N PHE A 137 2.79 -1.70 1.67
CA PHE A 137 3.35 -1.01 0.50
C PHE A 137 4.03 0.30 0.94
N VAL A 138 5.28 0.50 0.54
CA VAL A 138 6.07 1.68 0.89
C VAL A 138 6.02 2.71 -0.23
N ALA A 139 6.50 2.32 -1.41
CA ALA A 139 6.60 3.21 -2.57
C ALA A 139 6.83 2.41 -3.87
N TRP A 140 6.70 3.10 -5.00
CA TRP A 140 7.20 2.63 -6.28
C TRP A 140 8.63 3.15 -6.49
N TYR A 141 9.49 2.32 -7.07
CA TYR A 141 10.89 2.63 -7.32
C TYR A 141 11.17 2.55 -8.83
N LEU A 142 11.91 3.52 -9.34
CA LEU A 142 12.48 3.54 -10.69
C LEU A 142 14.00 3.47 -10.53
N ASP A 143 14.64 2.44 -11.07
CA ASP A 143 16.09 2.24 -11.00
C ASP A 143 16.66 2.29 -9.56
N GLY A 144 15.87 1.82 -8.58
CA GLY A 144 16.24 1.79 -7.16
C GLY A 144 15.93 3.07 -6.37
N GLU A 145 15.48 4.13 -7.02
CA GLU A 145 15.10 5.40 -6.38
C GLU A 145 13.58 5.56 -6.29
N VAL A 146 13.09 6.22 -5.24
CA VAL A 146 11.64 6.43 -5.06
C VAL A 146 11.08 7.29 -6.20
N PHE A 147 10.09 6.75 -6.91
CA PHE A 147 9.45 7.42 -8.03
C PHE A 147 8.37 8.42 -7.59
N SER A 148 8.44 9.63 -8.13
CA SER A 148 7.42 10.66 -7.93
C SER A 148 6.35 10.62 -9.04
N PHE A 149 5.09 10.40 -8.67
CA PHE A 149 3.95 10.44 -9.61
C PHE A 149 3.61 11.85 -10.14
N LYS A 150 4.43 12.86 -9.80
CA LYS A 150 4.40 14.19 -10.42
C LYS A 150 5.38 14.32 -11.59
N THR A 151 6.15 13.28 -11.90
CA THR A 151 7.09 13.23 -13.02
C THR A 151 6.34 12.88 -14.32
N PRO A 152 6.42 13.73 -15.37
CA PRO A 152 5.90 13.40 -16.70
C PRO A 152 6.57 12.16 -17.31
N ILE A 153 5.78 11.31 -17.97
CA ILE A 153 6.27 10.13 -18.67
C ILE A 153 6.74 10.52 -20.07
N THR A 154 8.03 10.36 -20.35
CA THR A 154 8.67 10.70 -21.64
C THR A 154 9.44 9.55 -22.27
N SER A 155 9.38 8.37 -21.65
CA SER A 155 9.90 7.10 -22.14
C SER A 155 9.15 5.95 -21.48
N ASP A 156 9.31 4.73 -22.00
CA ASP A 156 8.87 3.54 -21.29
C ASP A 156 9.63 3.44 -19.96
N ILE A 157 8.94 3.07 -18.89
CA ILE A 157 9.55 2.90 -17.57
C ILE A 157 9.02 1.65 -16.87
N ILE A 158 9.82 1.12 -15.95
CA ILE A 158 9.45 0.01 -15.07
C ILE A 158 9.49 0.53 -13.63
N LEU A 159 8.36 0.42 -12.94
CA LEU A 159 8.22 0.76 -11.54
C LEU A 159 8.13 -0.52 -10.72
N VAL A 160 8.99 -0.68 -9.73
CA VAL A 160 9.02 -1.83 -8.82
C VAL A 160 8.47 -1.41 -7.45
N ALA A 161 7.56 -2.19 -6.87
CA ALA A 161 7.01 -1.89 -5.56
C ALA A 161 8.01 -2.27 -4.43
N GLY A 162 8.25 -1.33 -3.51
CA GLY A 162 8.94 -1.61 -2.26
C GLY A 162 7.97 -1.90 -1.12
N TRP A 163 8.40 -2.78 -0.23
CA TRP A 163 7.56 -3.37 0.82
C TRP A 163 8.27 -3.35 2.17
N MET A 164 7.50 -3.19 3.25
CA MET A 164 7.94 -3.50 4.62
C MET A 164 7.01 -4.54 5.24
N ASN A 165 7.44 -5.24 6.29
CA ASN A 165 6.53 -6.13 7.03
C ASN A 165 5.44 -5.30 7.71
N GLU A 166 4.20 -5.81 7.72
CA GLU A 166 3.09 -5.18 8.44
C GLU A 166 3.40 -5.05 9.94
N LYS A 167 2.84 -4.04 10.60
CA LYS A 167 2.86 -3.97 12.07
C LYS A 167 1.66 -4.70 12.65
N LYS A 168 1.88 -5.50 13.69
CA LYS A 168 0.83 -6.13 14.49
C LYS A 168 0.65 -5.41 15.80
N LYS A 169 -0.58 -5.41 16.29
CA LYS A 169 -0.98 -4.78 17.54
C LYS A 169 -0.82 -5.76 18.70
N ILE A 170 -0.11 -5.32 19.74
CA ILE A 170 -0.04 -5.97 21.05
C ILE A 170 -0.87 -5.13 22.01
N SER A 171 -1.97 -5.67 22.53
CA SER A 171 -2.77 -5.05 23.58
C SER A 171 -2.60 -5.77 24.91
N PHE A 172 -2.91 -5.07 26.01
CA PHE A 172 -2.76 -5.60 27.36
C PHE A 172 -4.09 -5.54 28.11
N ASN A 173 -4.56 -6.68 28.58
CA ASN A 173 -5.72 -6.78 29.45
C ASN A 173 -5.29 -6.59 30.91
N THR A 174 -4.97 -5.35 31.25
CA THR A 174 -4.48 -4.95 32.58
C THR A 174 -5.42 -3.96 33.24
N ASN A 175 -5.34 -3.89 34.57
CA ASN A 175 -5.94 -2.82 35.36
C ASN A 175 -4.87 -2.28 36.33
N PRO A 176 -4.37 -1.05 36.17
CA PRO A 176 -4.81 -0.04 35.20
C PRO A 176 -4.52 -0.43 33.73
N PRO A 177 -5.29 0.12 32.76
CA PRO A 177 -5.09 -0.17 31.34
C PRO A 177 -3.74 0.38 30.85
N MET A 178 -3.09 -0.36 29.96
CA MET A 178 -1.86 0.05 29.28
C MET A 178 -2.12 0.39 27.82
N ASP A 179 -1.33 1.31 27.27
CA ASP A 179 -1.37 1.63 25.84
C ASP A 179 -0.90 0.42 25.00
N PRO A 180 -1.54 0.16 23.85
CA PRO A 180 -1.10 -0.89 22.95
C PRO A 180 0.22 -0.53 22.26
N VAL A 181 0.99 -1.54 21.89
CA VAL A 181 2.25 -1.39 21.13
C VAL A 181 2.07 -1.96 19.73
N TYR A 182 2.74 -1.36 18.74
CA TYR A 182 2.72 -1.82 17.34
C TYR A 182 4.11 -2.29 16.93
N ILE A 183 4.27 -3.59 16.73
CA ILE A 183 5.55 -4.23 16.42
C ILE A 183 5.50 -4.80 15.01
N THR A 184 6.55 -4.60 14.24
CA THR A 184 6.69 -5.19 12.90
C THR A 184 6.64 -6.71 12.96
N GLU A 185 5.82 -7.33 12.11
CA GLU A 185 5.68 -8.78 11.99
C GLU A 185 7.03 -9.45 11.74
N GLY A 186 7.30 -10.52 12.49
CA GLY A 186 8.58 -11.24 12.51
C GLY A 186 9.60 -10.71 13.52
N ASN A 187 9.38 -9.54 14.14
CA ASN A 187 10.27 -9.04 15.18
C ASN A 187 9.95 -9.66 16.54
N GLU A 188 10.98 -9.75 17.39
CA GLU A 188 10.85 -10.15 18.77
C GLU A 188 10.32 -8.99 19.63
N TYR A 189 9.41 -9.29 20.56
CA TYR A 189 8.91 -8.36 21.57
C TYR A 189 9.23 -8.88 22.97
N TYR A 190 9.79 -8.00 23.81
CA TYR A 190 10.11 -8.28 25.21
C TYR A 190 8.97 -7.83 26.11
N LEU A 191 8.49 -8.74 26.95
CA LEU A 191 7.32 -8.51 27.78
C LEU A 191 7.62 -7.56 28.94
N PRO A 192 6.74 -6.59 29.23
CA PRO A 192 6.96 -5.65 30.32
C PRO A 192 6.76 -6.32 31.67
N VAL A 193 7.51 -5.88 32.68
CA VAL A 193 7.22 -6.19 34.09
C VAL A 193 6.28 -5.12 34.62
N ILE A 194 5.18 -5.55 35.24
CA ILE A 194 4.17 -4.66 35.81
C ILE A 194 3.91 -5.00 37.28
N GLU A 195 3.50 -4.00 38.05
CA GLU A 195 3.24 -4.14 39.47
C GLU A 195 1.75 -4.18 39.78
N ARG A 196 1.38 -5.01 40.75
CA ARG A 196 0.03 -5.06 41.32
C ARG A 196 0.15 -5.27 42.82
N GLU A 197 -0.45 -4.39 43.61
CA GLU A 197 -0.36 -4.45 45.07
C GLU A 197 -0.83 -5.82 45.59
N PHE A 198 -0.05 -6.44 46.49
CA PHE A 198 -0.26 -7.78 47.02
C PHE A 198 -0.11 -8.94 46.01
N TYR A 199 0.36 -8.72 44.78
CA TYR A 199 0.58 -9.80 43.82
C TYR A 199 1.98 -9.71 43.20
N ILE A 200 2.49 -10.85 42.74
CA ILE A 200 3.70 -10.96 41.91
C ILE A 200 3.25 -11.37 40.51
N LEU A 201 3.75 -10.67 39.49
CA LEU A 201 3.55 -11.09 38.10
C LEU A 201 4.34 -12.38 37.88
N GLU A 202 3.63 -13.48 37.63
CA GLU A 202 4.30 -14.75 37.32
C GLU A 202 4.79 -14.75 35.87
N ARG A 203 3.87 -14.45 34.93
CA ARG A 203 4.13 -14.41 33.49
C ARG A 203 2.98 -13.73 32.76
N TRP A 204 3.17 -13.49 31.48
CA TRP A 204 2.07 -13.13 30.57
C TRP A 204 1.53 -14.38 29.87
N ALA A 205 0.30 -14.29 29.38
CA ALA A 205 -0.34 -15.31 28.56
C ALA A 205 -1.24 -14.66 27.50
N TYR A 206 -1.72 -15.44 26.55
CA TYR A 206 -2.75 -15.02 25.59
C TYR A 206 -3.75 -16.16 25.34
N PHE A 207 -4.91 -15.86 24.76
CA PHE A 207 -5.87 -16.89 24.37
C PHE A 207 -5.61 -17.38 22.94
N GLU A 208 -5.57 -18.70 22.78
CA GLU A 208 -5.52 -19.39 21.48
C GLU A 208 -6.46 -20.59 21.51
N ASP A 209 -7.41 -20.64 20.58
CA ASP A 209 -8.42 -21.70 20.49
C ASP A 209 -9.14 -21.98 21.82
N GLY A 210 -9.43 -20.92 22.58
CA GLY A 210 -10.09 -20.98 23.89
C GLY A 210 -9.19 -21.41 25.06
N ASN A 211 -7.91 -21.70 24.80
CA ASN A 211 -6.93 -22.06 25.83
C ASN A 211 -6.03 -20.88 26.15
N LEU A 212 -5.65 -20.78 27.43
CA LEU A 212 -4.70 -19.77 27.88
C LEU A 212 -3.28 -20.31 27.67
N VAL A 213 -2.53 -19.69 26.76
CA VAL A 213 -1.17 -20.07 26.40
C VAL A 213 -0.18 -19.17 27.13
N PRO A 214 0.62 -19.71 28.07
CA PRO A 214 1.64 -18.94 28.76
C PRO A 214 2.79 -18.55 27.84
N LEU A 215 3.36 -17.37 28.05
CA LEU A 215 4.54 -16.88 27.34
C LEU A 215 5.76 -16.89 28.26
N ASP A 216 6.94 -16.98 27.64
CA ASP A 216 8.23 -16.71 28.28
C ASP A 216 8.48 -15.18 28.33
N ASN A 217 9.73 -14.74 28.52
CA ASN A 217 10.04 -13.30 28.65
C ASN A 217 9.90 -12.50 27.34
N SER A 218 9.91 -13.18 26.20
CA SER A 218 9.76 -12.58 24.87
C SER A 218 9.06 -13.54 23.91
N PHE A 219 8.57 -13.03 22.79
CA PHE A 219 8.02 -13.85 21.70
C PHE A 219 8.18 -13.16 20.34
N ILE A 220 8.13 -13.94 19.26
CA ILE A 220 8.11 -13.42 17.88
C ILE A 220 6.69 -13.01 17.51
N VAL A 221 6.51 -11.76 17.09
CA VAL A 221 5.21 -11.19 16.76
C VAL A 221 4.79 -11.63 15.36
N THR A 222 3.72 -12.42 15.26
CA THR A 222 3.20 -12.94 13.96
C THR A 222 1.77 -12.51 13.67
N LYS A 223 1.03 -12.06 14.68
CA LYS A 223 -0.37 -11.64 14.59
C LYS A 223 -0.67 -10.62 15.68
N ASP A 224 -1.83 -9.98 15.55
CA ASP A 224 -2.38 -9.20 16.65
C ASP A 224 -2.64 -10.11 17.86
N ILE A 225 -2.29 -9.63 19.04
CA ILE A 225 -2.34 -10.42 20.27
C ILE A 225 -2.77 -9.55 21.45
N GLU A 226 -3.63 -10.11 22.29
CA GLU A 226 -4.00 -9.52 23.58
C GLU A 226 -3.33 -10.33 24.69
N LEU A 227 -2.52 -9.65 25.48
CA LEU A 227 -1.74 -10.22 26.56
C LEU A 227 -2.46 -10.05 27.90
N ILE A 228 -2.48 -11.11 28.69
CA ILE A 228 -3.13 -11.19 29.99
C ILE A 228 -2.07 -11.50 31.04
N PRO A 229 -1.96 -10.70 32.12
CA PRO A 229 -1.01 -10.98 33.19
C PRO A 229 -1.53 -12.10 34.10
N ILE A 230 -0.66 -13.06 34.39
CA ILE A 230 -0.90 -14.13 35.36
C ILE A 230 -0.23 -13.75 36.67
N TRP A 231 -1.00 -13.74 37.76
CA TRP A 231 -0.58 -13.21 39.05
C TRP A 231 -0.53 -14.29 40.12
N ILE A 232 0.51 -14.28 40.94
CA ILE A 232 0.61 -15.08 42.17
C ILE A 232 0.29 -14.17 43.37
N PRO A 233 -0.64 -14.56 44.27
CA PRO A 233 -0.88 -13.85 45.53
C PRO A 233 0.37 -13.77 46.41
N ASN A 234 0.72 -12.56 46.80
CA ASN A 234 1.88 -12.23 47.65
C ASN A 234 1.45 -11.53 48.95
N PHE A 235 0.42 -12.08 49.60
CA PHE A 235 -0.10 -11.59 50.87
C PHE A 235 -0.59 -12.74 51.77
N TYR A 236 -0.61 -12.48 53.08
CA TYR A 236 -1.37 -13.23 54.05
C TYR A 236 -2.74 -12.59 54.24
N LYS A 237 -3.76 -13.42 54.39
CA LYS A 237 -5.14 -13.01 54.63
C LYS A 237 -5.42 -13.01 56.13
N ILE A 238 -6.00 -11.91 56.63
CA ILE A 238 -6.52 -11.82 58.00
C ILE A 238 -8.03 -11.80 57.92
N THR A 239 -8.65 -12.83 58.49
CA THR A 239 -10.10 -12.99 58.54
C THR A 239 -10.60 -12.67 59.94
N PHE A 240 -11.71 -11.93 60.01
CA PHE A 240 -12.34 -11.53 61.27
C PHE A 240 -13.62 -12.32 61.46
N ASP A 241 -13.60 -13.30 62.35
CA ASP A 241 -14.77 -14.06 62.74
C ASP A 241 -15.48 -13.36 63.90
N THR A 242 -16.57 -12.67 63.58
CA THR A 242 -17.38 -11.92 64.56
C THR A 242 -18.33 -12.79 65.36
N GLN A 243 -18.28 -14.12 65.21
CA GLN A 243 -19.11 -15.07 65.97
C GLN A 243 -20.61 -14.75 65.89
N GLY A 244 -21.08 -14.45 64.67
CA GLY A 244 -22.47 -14.07 64.39
C GLY A 244 -22.78 -12.57 64.56
N GLY A 245 -21.76 -11.73 64.70
CA GLY A 245 -21.87 -10.27 64.62
C GLY A 245 -21.91 -9.74 63.17
N LYS A 246 -21.77 -8.43 63.02
CA LYS A 246 -21.65 -7.77 61.71
C LYS A 246 -20.38 -8.23 61.00
N ASN A 247 -20.47 -8.47 59.68
CA ASN A 247 -19.29 -8.89 58.90
C ASN A 247 -18.25 -7.77 58.81
N ILE A 248 -16.98 -8.15 58.93
CA ILE A 248 -15.83 -7.27 58.76
C ILE A 248 -15.04 -7.74 57.53
N GLU A 249 -14.63 -6.80 56.68
CA GLU A 249 -13.84 -7.12 55.50
C GLU A 249 -12.47 -7.70 55.89
N THR A 250 -12.01 -8.67 55.11
CA THR A 250 -10.72 -9.32 55.35
C THR A 250 -9.59 -8.36 55.03
N ALA A 251 -8.61 -8.27 55.92
CA ALA A 251 -7.40 -7.50 55.66
C ALA A 251 -6.35 -8.35 54.93
N LYS A 252 -5.40 -7.67 54.27
CA LYS A 252 -4.27 -8.27 53.58
C LYS A 252 -2.97 -7.68 54.11
N VAL A 253 -1.98 -8.53 54.34
CA VAL A 253 -0.62 -8.12 54.73
C VAL A 253 0.35 -8.67 53.70
N LYS A 254 1.18 -7.81 53.10
CA LYS A 254 2.16 -8.23 52.09
C LYS A 254 3.15 -9.22 52.74
N LYS A 255 3.45 -10.32 52.05
CA LYS A 255 4.47 -11.27 52.51
C LYS A 255 5.85 -10.60 52.41
N GLY A 256 6.67 -10.77 53.44
CA GLY A 256 8.03 -10.24 53.50
C GLY A 256 8.78 -10.85 54.69
N GLU A 257 10.00 -10.36 54.95
CA GLU A 257 10.80 -10.81 56.10
C GLU A 257 10.11 -10.55 57.44
N VAL A 258 9.39 -9.43 57.55
CA VAL A 258 8.53 -9.10 58.69
C VAL A 258 7.20 -8.56 58.17
N SER A 259 6.13 -9.29 58.43
CA SER A 259 4.77 -8.96 58.00
C SER A 259 3.94 -8.61 59.24
N ASN A 260 3.92 -7.33 59.62
CA ASN A 260 3.19 -6.88 60.81
C ASN A 260 1.79 -6.37 60.47
N TYR A 261 0.85 -6.58 61.39
CA TYR A 261 -0.51 -6.09 61.30
C TYR A 261 -0.93 -5.41 62.60
N GLN A 262 -1.45 -4.19 62.49
CA GLN A 262 -2.03 -3.48 63.63
C GLN A 262 -3.55 -3.66 63.63
N VAL A 263 -4.08 -4.17 64.75
CA VAL A 263 -5.49 -4.52 64.87
C VAL A 263 -6.30 -3.31 65.34
N PHE A 264 -7.15 -2.78 64.45
CA PHE A 264 -8.04 -1.64 64.75
C PHE A 264 -9.53 -1.98 64.64
N GLN A 265 -9.84 -3.16 64.12
CA GLN A 265 -11.20 -3.59 63.84
C GLN A 265 -11.91 -3.89 65.17
N VAL A 266 -13.14 -3.41 65.31
CA VAL A 266 -14.00 -3.69 66.46
C VAL A 266 -15.16 -4.58 66.00
N ALA A 267 -15.41 -5.69 66.70
CA ALA A 267 -16.51 -6.58 66.35
C ALA A 267 -17.83 -6.10 66.96
N GLU A 268 -18.89 -5.96 66.15
CA GLU A 268 -20.21 -5.53 66.60
C GLU A 268 -21.17 -6.73 66.69
N LYS A 269 -21.73 -7.01 67.88
CA LYS A 269 -22.73 -8.05 68.10
C LYS A 269 -23.81 -7.56 69.07
N GLU A 270 -25.08 -7.71 68.69
CA GLU A 270 -26.21 -7.18 69.46
C GLU A 270 -26.24 -7.76 70.89
N GLY A 271 -26.41 -6.88 71.88
CA GLY A 271 -26.47 -7.25 73.29
C GLY A 271 -25.14 -7.72 73.90
N LYS A 272 -24.01 -7.50 73.21
CA LYS A 272 -22.67 -7.94 73.61
C LYS A 272 -21.64 -6.83 73.54
N VAL A 273 -20.69 -6.82 74.48
CA VAL A 273 -19.58 -5.86 74.49
C VAL A 273 -18.31 -6.56 74.01
N PHE A 274 -17.73 -6.08 72.92
CA PHE A 274 -16.48 -6.63 72.39
C PHE A 274 -15.30 -6.37 73.33
N GLN A 275 -14.50 -7.39 73.58
CA GLN A 275 -13.38 -7.33 74.53
C GLN A 275 -12.04 -7.39 73.81
N TYR A 276 -11.81 -8.43 73.00
CA TYR A 276 -10.56 -8.65 72.27
C TYR A 276 -10.77 -9.62 71.10
N TRP A 277 -9.82 -9.60 70.18
CA TRP A 277 -9.66 -10.65 69.17
C TRP A 277 -8.78 -11.76 69.73
N GLY A 278 -9.05 -13.01 69.39
CA GLY A 278 -8.19 -14.14 69.77
C GLY A 278 -7.90 -15.06 68.59
N TYR A 279 -6.74 -15.71 68.61
CA TYR A 279 -6.40 -16.79 67.71
C TYR A 279 -5.67 -17.90 68.47
N TYR A 280 -5.63 -19.10 67.90
CA TYR A 280 -5.00 -20.26 68.54
C TYR A 280 -3.64 -20.56 67.92
N GLU A 281 -2.63 -20.70 68.77
CA GLU A 281 -1.35 -21.32 68.42
C GLU A 281 -1.28 -22.68 69.10
N GLY A 282 -1.57 -23.75 68.35
CA GLY A 282 -1.80 -25.07 68.92
C GLY A 282 -3.06 -25.07 69.81
N GLU A 283 -2.90 -25.35 71.11
CA GLU A 283 -3.99 -25.32 72.09
C GLU A 283 -4.07 -23.99 72.87
N GLU A 284 -3.11 -23.08 72.67
CA GLU A 284 -3.03 -21.82 73.41
C GLU A 284 -3.83 -20.71 72.73
N LEU A 285 -4.69 -20.03 73.51
CA LEU A 285 -5.41 -18.84 73.06
C LEU A 285 -4.54 -17.60 73.22
N ILE A 286 -4.10 -17.03 72.11
CA ILE A 286 -3.42 -15.74 72.07
C ILE A 286 -4.46 -14.63 71.98
N LYS A 287 -4.46 -13.72 72.96
CA LYS A 287 -5.35 -12.55 72.99
C LYS A 287 -4.68 -11.37 72.31
N VAL A 288 -5.42 -10.70 71.43
CA VAL A 288 -5.01 -9.55 70.65
C VAL A 288 -5.95 -8.39 70.93
N TYR A 289 -5.44 -7.38 71.62
CA TYR A 289 -6.19 -6.19 71.98
C TYR A 289 -6.18 -5.17 70.85
N LEU A 290 -7.10 -4.20 70.91
CA LEU A 290 -7.10 -3.07 69.98
C LEU A 290 -5.77 -2.32 70.05
N ASP A 291 -5.34 -1.81 68.90
CA ASP A 291 -4.07 -1.14 68.63
C ASP A 291 -2.82 -2.02 68.79
N GLN A 292 -2.97 -3.31 69.14
CA GLN A 292 -1.85 -4.25 69.22
C GLN A 292 -1.33 -4.58 67.82
N VAL A 293 0.00 -4.65 67.71
CA VAL A 293 0.70 -5.14 66.51
C VAL A 293 1.01 -6.62 66.68
N ILE A 294 0.60 -7.43 65.71
CA ILE A 294 0.91 -8.85 65.62
C ILE A 294 1.72 -9.14 64.36
N THR A 295 2.60 -10.14 64.44
CA THR A 295 3.36 -10.62 63.28
C THR A 295 2.56 -11.73 62.60
N ILE A 296 2.46 -11.65 61.28
CA ILE A 296 1.69 -12.53 60.43
C ILE A 296 2.64 -13.35 59.57
N THR A 297 2.68 -14.66 59.79
CA THR A 297 3.53 -15.59 59.04
C THR A 297 2.72 -16.53 58.14
N GLU A 298 1.41 -16.53 58.28
CA GLU A 298 0.46 -17.30 57.48
C GLU A 298 -0.93 -16.63 57.50
N ASP A 299 -1.89 -17.20 56.76
CA ASP A 299 -3.27 -16.74 56.82
C ASP A 299 -3.83 -16.93 58.24
N LEU A 300 -4.39 -15.87 58.82
CA LEU A 300 -4.81 -15.83 60.22
C LEU A 300 -6.31 -15.55 60.34
N THR A 301 -6.99 -16.25 61.25
CA THR A 301 -8.36 -15.91 61.63
C THR A 301 -8.39 -15.41 63.07
N LEU A 302 -8.85 -14.18 63.24
CA LEU A 302 -9.09 -13.53 64.53
C LEU A 302 -10.56 -13.73 64.91
N ILE A 303 -10.81 -14.36 66.05
CA ILE A 303 -12.14 -14.67 66.59
C ILE A 303 -12.53 -13.63 67.63
N ALA A 304 -13.73 -13.07 67.54
CA ALA A 304 -14.22 -12.07 68.47
C ALA A 304 -14.66 -12.70 69.81
N PHE A 305 -14.14 -12.16 70.91
CA PHE A 305 -14.59 -12.51 72.26
C PHE A 305 -15.36 -11.34 72.87
N TYR A 306 -16.48 -11.68 73.51
CA TYR A 306 -17.43 -10.72 74.07
C TYR A 306 -17.68 -10.98 75.56
N GLU A 307 -18.08 -9.93 76.26
CA GLU A 307 -18.78 -9.98 77.55
C GLU A 307 -20.30 -9.96 77.29
#